data_AF-A0A679I1A6-F1
#
_entry.id   AF-A0A679I1A6-F1
#
_cell.length_a   1.000
_cell.length_b   1.000
_cell.length_c   1.000
_cell.angle_alpha   90.00
_cell.angle_beta   90.00
_cell.angle_gamma   90.00
#
_symmetry.space_group_name_H-M   'P 1'
#
loop_
_entity.id
_entity.type
_entity.pdbx_description
1 polymer ?
#
loop_
_entity_poly.entity_id
_entity_poly.type
_entity_poly.pdbx_seq_one_letter_code
_entity_poly.pdbx_strand_id
1 'polypeptide(L)' 'MIMTDQPAEPAQYLQLDMYLVDGHAPVRVSLAAVRWSSATRFGLEYIKVGSEEQERLKLFMVTLGENPIR' A
#
# COMPACT_ATOMS: atom_id res chain seq x y z
N MET A 1 6.06 -0.52 4.30
CA MET A 1 5.96 0.33 5.50
C MET A 1 5.52 1.71 5.03
N ILE A 2 4.55 2.32 5.71
CA ILE A 2 4.08 3.67 5.37
C ILE A 2 4.58 4.64 6.43
N MET A 3 5.06 5.82 6.00
CA MET A 3 5.45 6.91 6.89
C MET A 3 4.31 7.93 6.99
N THR A 4 4.10 8.46 8.18
CA THR A 4 3.05 9.44 8.49
C THR A 4 3.54 10.40 9.56
N ASP A 5 3.13 11.67 9.45
CA ASP A 5 3.32 12.70 10.46
C ASP A 5 2.20 12.68 11.52
N GLN A 6 1.08 12.03 11.22
CA GLN A 6 -0.02 11.77 12.16
C GLN A 6 0.07 10.35 12.72
N PRO A 7 -0.18 10.14 14.02
CA PRO A 7 -0.27 8.80 14.59
C PRO A 7 -1.35 7.98 13.87
N ALA A 8 -0.99 6.79 13.38
CA ALA A 8 -1.95 5.79 12.95
C ALA A 8 -2.20 4.83 14.11
N GLU A 9 -3.46 4.58 14.45
CA GLU A 9 -3.81 3.70 15.56
C GLU A 9 -3.98 2.25 15.08
N PRO A 10 -3.51 1.23 15.83
CA PRO A 10 -3.85 -0.16 15.54
C PRO A 10 -5.37 -0.36 15.46
N ALA A 11 -5.81 -1.24 14.56
CA ALA A 11 -7.22 -1.49 14.23
C ALA A 11 -7.97 -0.32 13.55
N GLN A 12 -7.30 0.80 13.25
CA GLN A 12 -7.86 1.81 12.36
C GLN A 12 -8.02 1.26 10.94
N TYR A 13 -9.14 1.61 10.31
CA TYR A 13 -9.41 1.30 8.91
C TYR A 13 -9.13 2.51 8.03
N LEU A 14 -8.44 2.27 6.91
CA LEU A 14 -8.07 3.31 5.95
C LEU A 14 -8.51 2.91 4.54
N GLN A 15 -8.87 3.90 3.75
CA GLN A 15 -8.87 3.81 2.29
C GLN A 15 -7.54 4.39 1.78
N LEU A 16 -6.93 3.75 0.78
CA LEU A 16 -5.64 4.19 0.24
C LEU A 16 -5.75 4.44 -1.27
N ASP A 17 -5.10 5.51 -1.71
CA ASP A 17 -4.72 5.73 -3.10
C ASP A 17 -3.20 5.66 -3.18
N MET A 18 -2.70 4.59 -3.78
CA MET A 18 -1.26 4.34 -3.91
C MET A 18 -0.78 4.77 -5.28
N TYR A 19 0.08 5.78 -5.31
CA TYR A 19 0.77 6.24 -6.50
C TYR A 19 2.04 5.40 -6.68
N LEU A 20 2.12 4.70 -7.81
CA LEU A 20 3.23 3.82 -8.14
C LEU A 20 4.30 4.60 -8.92
N VAL A 21 5.55 4.12 -8.87
CA VAL A 21 6.66 4.69 -9.65
C VAL A 21 6.54 4.33 -11.13
N ASP A 22 7.44 4.86 -11.96
CA ASP A 22 7.59 4.52 -13.39
C ASP A 22 6.32 4.68 -14.25
N GLY A 23 5.45 5.61 -13.85
CA GLY A 23 4.24 5.96 -14.60
C GLY A 23 3.13 4.91 -14.53
N HIS A 24 3.24 3.91 -13.65
CA HIS A 24 2.17 2.95 -13.42
C HIS A 24 0.91 3.64 -12.89
N ALA A 25 -0.26 3.16 -13.34
CA ALA A 25 -1.54 3.67 -12.89
C ALA A 25 -1.71 3.49 -11.37
N PRO A 26 -2.32 4.47 -10.66
CA PRO A 26 -2.56 4.33 -9.23
C PRO A 26 -3.39 3.10 -8.88
N VAL A 27 -3.14 2.57 -7.68
CA VAL A 27 -3.90 1.46 -7.12
C VAL A 27 -4.73 1.95 -5.94
N ARG A 28 -6.03 1.70 -6.00
CA ARG A 28 -6.94 1.99 -4.90
C ARG A 28 -7.14 0.75 -4.03
N VAL A 29 -6.92 0.89 -2.73
CA VAL A 29 -7.32 -0.11 -1.74
C VAL A 29 -8.55 0.43 -1.01
N SER A 30 -9.70 -0.18 -1.27
CA SER A 30 -10.98 0.28 -0.70
C SER A 30 -11.04 0.10 0.81
N LEU A 31 -10.34 -0.89 1.35
CA LEU A 31 -10.25 -1.11 2.79
C LEU A 31 -8.93 -1.75 3.17
N ALA A 32 -8.19 -1.11 4.07
CA ALA A 32 -7.02 -1.65 4.74
C ALA A 32 -7.15 -1.46 6.25
N ALA A 33 -6.53 -2.34 7.04
CA ALA A 33 -6.45 -2.20 8.49
C ALA A 33 -5.01 -1.98 8.94
N VAL A 34 -4.82 -1.03 9.86
CA VAL A 34 -3.56 -0.86 10.58
C VAL A 34 -3.34 -2.06 11.51
N ARG A 35 -2.26 -2.81 11.25
CA ARG A 35 -1.89 -4.00 12.02
C ARG A 35 -0.85 -3.71 13.09
N TRP A 36 0.01 -2.74 12.84
CA TRP A 36 0.96 -2.25 13.83
C TRP A 36 1.30 -0.79 13.54
N SER A 37 1.68 -0.08 14.58
CA SER A 37 2.13 1.31 14.52
C SER A 37 3.35 1.49 15.42
N SER A 38 4.29 2.32 14.99
CA SER A 38 5.52 2.65 15.71
C SER A 38 5.99 4.05 15.31
N ALA A 39 5.86 5.01 16.23
CA ALA A 39 6.16 6.41 16.00
C ALA A 39 5.52 6.95 14.70
N THR A 40 6.33 7.21 13.67
CA THR A 40 5.90 7.76 12.37
C THR A 40 5.65 6.69 11.32
N ARG A 41 5.62 5.41 11.71
CA ARG A 41 5.55 4.27 10.80
C ARG A 41 4.40 3.35 11.16
N PHE A 42 3.73 2.82 10.15
CA PHE A 42 2.73 1.78 10.38
C PHE A 42 2.72 0.76 9.24
N GLY A 43 2.18 -0.40 9.56
CA GLY A 43 1.93 -1.48 8.62
C GLY A 43 0.44 -1.72 8.44
N LEU A 44 0.06 -2.05 7.21
CA LEU A 44 -1.31 -2.30 6.81
C LEU A 44 -1.48 -3.74 6.33
N GLU A 45 -2.67 -4.27 6.54
CA GLU A 45 -3.20 -5.41 5.79
C GLU A 45 -4.29 -4.92 4.85
N TYR A 46 -4.26 -5.36 3.60
CA TYR A 46 -5.30 -5.07 2.62
C TYR A 46 -6.48 -6.02 2.85
N ILE A 47 -7.67 -5.47 3.11
CA ILE A 47 -8.89 -6.24 3.36
C ILE A 47 -9.75 -6.32 2.11
N LYS A 48 -9.91 -5.18 1.40
CA LYS A 48 -10.70 -5.10 0.18
C LYS A 48 -9.95 -4.36 -0.90
N VAL A 49 -9.64 -5.08 -1.97
CA VAL A 49 -8.98 -4.58 -3.17
C VAL A 49 -9.72 -5.16 -4.38
N GLY A 50 -10.03 -4.33 -5.36
CA GLY A 50 -10.66 -4.78 -6.61
C GLY A 50 -9.75 -5.74 -7.38
N SER A 51 -10.33 -6.61 -8.20
CA SER A 51 -9.56 -7.62 -8.95
C SER A 51 -8.56 -6.98 -9.92
N GLU A 52 -8.96 -5.89 -10.57
CA GLU A 52 -8.09 -5.15 -11.48
C GLU A 52 -6.93 -4.48 -10.73
N GLU A 53 -7.21 -3.85 -9.59
CA GLU A 53 -6.22 -3.28 -8.67
C GLU A 53 -5.22 -4.34 -8.17
N GLN A 54 -5.70 -5.53 -7.83
CA GLN A 54 -4.84 -6.64 -7.41
C GLN A 54 -3.90 -7.09 -8.53
N GLU A 55 -4.39 -7.16 -9.77
CA GLU A 55 -3.57 -7.53 -10.92
C GLU A 55 -2.50 -6.48 -11.20
N ARG A 56 -2.87 -5.19 -11.16
CA ARG A 56 -1.90 -4.08 -11.29
C ARG A 56 -0.82 -4.14 -10.21
N LEU A 57 -1.19 -4.44 -8.96
CA LEU A 57 -0.22 -4.61 -7.87
C LEU A 57 0.74 -5.78 -8.12
N LYS A 58 0.24 -6.93 -8.56
CA LYS A 58 1.08 -8.10 -8.86
C LYS A 58 2.08 -7.79 -9.96
N LEU A 59 1.62 -7.20 -11.06
CA LEU A 59 2.48 -6.81 -12.17
C LEU A 59 3.55 -5.82 -11.71
N PHE A 60 3.17 -4.82 -10.94
CA PHE A 60 4.11 -3.86 -10.36
C PHE A 60 5.16 -4.53 -9.45
N MET A 61 4.75 -5.51 -8.62
CA MET A 61 5.69 -6.26 -7.78
C MET A 61 6.70 -7.07 -8.59
N VAL A 62 6.31 -7.61 -9.76
CA VAL A 62 7.25 -8.28 -10.68
C VAL A 62 8.26 -7.27 -11.20
N THR A 63 7.82 -6.10 -11.67
CA THR A 63 8.72 -5.04 -12.17
C THR A 63 9.73 -4.58 -11.11
N LEU A 64 9.29 -4.42 -9.86
CA LEU A 64 10.20 -4.10 -8.74
C LEU A 64 11.21 -5.24 -8.46
N GLY A 65 10.78 -6.49 -8.58
CA GLY A 65 11.65 -7.66 -8.38
C GLY A 65 12.73 -7.79 -9.46
N GLU A 66 12.42 -7.36 -10.69
CA GLU A 66 13.35 -7.36 -11.82
C GLU A 66 14.34 -6.18 -11.81
N ASN A 67 14.04 -5.11 -11.06
CA ASN A 67 14.89 -3.93 -10.97
C ASN A 67 15.09 -3.54 -9.50
N PRO A 68 16.05 -4.16 -8.78
CA PRO A 68 16.02 -4.15 -7.32
C PRO A 68 16.18 -2.74 -6.74
N ILE A 69 17.10 -1.94 -7.26
CA ILE A 69 17.38 -0.56 -6.85
C ILE A 69 18.23 0.04 -7.99
N ARG A 70 17.73 1.08 -8.66
CA ARG A 70 18.58 2.08 -9.34
C ARG A 70 18.20 3.45 -8.81
#